data_AF-A0A1M3LAL0-F1
#
_entry.id   AF-A0A1M3LAL0-F1
#
_cell.length_a   1.000
_cell.length_b   1.000
_cell.length_c   1.000
_cell.angle_alpha   90.00
_cell.angle_beta   90.00
_cell.angle_gamma   90.00
#
_symmetry.space_group_name_H-M   'P 1'
#
loop_
_entity.id
_entity.type
_entity.pdbx_description
1 polymer ?
#
loop_
_entity_poly.entity_id
_entity_poly.type
_entity_poly.pdbx_seq_one_letter_code
_entity_poly.pdbx_strand_id
1 'polypeptide(L)'
;MKEIKFTIPTSFKELKDSIIIKLKWLGHPTRRQNHAKVLTELEKEICAELNSGYWSADISETMRKSLTGGYPNGKINRLINKAYRELK
;
A
#
# COMPACT_ATOMS: atom_id res chain seq x y z
N MET A 1 17.57 41.58 16.21
CA MET A 1 16.93 40.54 17.03
C MET A 1 15.74 40.01 16.22
N LYS A 2 15.67 38.71 15.89
CA LYS A 2 14.58 38.19 15.05
C LYS A 2 13.42 37.76 15.95
N GLU A 3 12.26 38.40 15.80
CA GLU A 3 11.04 38.06 16.52
C GLU A 3 10.41 36.79 15.92
N ILE A 4 10.22 35.75 16.73
CA ILE A 4 9.50 34.54 16.33
C ILE A 4 8.07 34.66 16.87
N LYS A 5 7.13 34.98 15.99
CA LYS A 5 5.70 35.05 16.33
C LYS A 5 5.12 33.64 16.35
N PHE A 6 4.77 33.14 17.52
CA PHE A 6 4.02 31.88 17.68
C PHE A 6 2.52 32.19 17.72
N THR A 7 1.80 31.78 16.68
CA THR A 7 0.34 31.83 16.68
C THR A 7 -0.19 30.65 17.50
N ILE A 8 -0.86 30.94 18.62
CA ILE A 8 -1.48 29.93 19.47
C ILE A 8 -2.77 29.45 18.77
N PRO A 9 -2.94 28.15 18.48
CA PRO A 9 -4.13 27.64 17.81
C PRO A 9 -5.35 27.83 18.71
N THR A 10 -6.36 28.53 18.21
CA THR A 10 -7.57 28.96 18.94
C THR A 10 -8.76 28.02 18.78
N SER A 11 -8.64 26.99 17.94
CA SER A 11 -9.68 25.96 17.78
C SER A 11 -9.12 24.54 17.77
N PHE A 12 -9.97 23.57 18.15
CA PHE A 12 -9.63 22.14 18.10
C PHE A 12 -9.27 21.67 16.67
N LYS A 13 -9.82 22.33 15.65
CA LYS A 13 -9.50 22.08 14.24
C LYS A 13 -8.07 22.52 13.90
N GLU A 14 -7.67 23.72 14.33
CA GLU A 14 -6.31 24.23 14.15
C GLU A 14 -5.27 23.39 14.93
N LEU A 15 -5.63 22.95 16.14
CA LEU A 15 -4.82 22.04 16.92
C LEU A 15 -4.63 20.70 16.18
N LYS A 16 -5.71 20.09 15.70
CA LYS A 16 -5.69 18.84 14.95
C LYS A 16 -4.87 18.96 13.67
N ASP A 17 -5.02 20.03 12.91
CA ASP A 17 -4.28 20.26 11.68
C ASP A 17 -2.78 20.49 11.96
N SER A 18 -2.43 21.21 13.03
CA SER A 18 -1.03 21.39 13.45
C SER A 18 -0.37 20.07 13.88
N ILE A 19 -1.12 19.20 14.56
CA ILE A 19 -0.69 17.85 14.95
C ILE A 19 -0.53 16.97 13.71
N ILE A 20 -1.48 17.00 12.76
CA ILE A 20 -1.39 16.24 11.50
C ILE A 20 -0.18 16.70 10.67
N ILE A 21 0.12 18.00 10.61
CA ILE A 21 1.28 18.54 9.89
C ILE A 21 2.60 18.16 10.57
N LYS A 22 2.66 18.19 11.91
CA LYS A 22 3.83 17.71 12.66
C LYS A 22 4.01 16.19 12.57
N LEU A 23 2.91 15.42 12.57
CA LEU A 23 2.91 13.97 12.42
C LEU A 23 3.08 13.50 10.95
N LYS A 24 2.86 14.38 9.95
CA LYS A 24 3.16 14.10 8.52
C LYS A 24 4.65 13.78 8.29
N TRP A 25 5.54 14.31 9.12
CA TRP A 25 6.97 14.00 9.08
C TRP A 25 7.28 12.65 9.74
N LEU A 26 6.46 12.20 10.69
CA LEU A 26 6.56 10.87 11.32
C LEU A 26 5.97 9.76 10.45
N GLY A 27 4.93 10.05 9.66
CA GLY A 27 4.34 9.11 8.70
C GLY A 27 4.72 9.48 7.27
N HIS A 28 5.96 9.27 6.85
CA HIS A 28 6.42 9.53 5.46
C HIS A 28 5.44 8.93 4.44
N PRO A 29 4.55 9.74 3.82
CA PRO A 29 3.54 9.23 2.90
C PRO A 29 4.19 8.63 1.66
N THR A 30 5.39 9.09 1.30
CA THR A 30 6.23 8.57 0.21
C THR A 30 6.69 7.14 0.45
N ARG A 31 7.09 6.74 1.67
CA ARG A 31 7.48 5.35 1.95
C ARG A 31 6.29 4.41 1.83
N ARG A 32 5.15 4.80 2.40
CA ARG A 32 3.92 4.00 2.33
C ARG A 32 3.37 3.88 0.91
N GLN A 33 3.41 4.95 0.13
CA GLN A 33 3.04 4.94 -1.29
C GLN A 33 4.01 4.07 -2.11
N ASN A 34 5.32 4.15 -1.83
CA ASN A 34 6.31 3.30 -2.49
C ASN A 34 6.10 1.82 -2.15
N HIS A 35 5.86 1.48 -0.88
CA HIS A 35 5.58 0.09 -0.49
C HIS A 35 4.32 -0.44 -1.17
N ALA A 36 3.25 0.36 -1.22
CA ALA A 36 2.03 -0.03 -1.95
C ALA A 36 2.31 -0.25 -3.44
N LYS A 37 3.08 0.63 -4.08
CA LYS A 37 3.44 0.53 -5.50
C LYS A 37 4.26 -0.73 -5.78
N VAL A 38 5.33 -0.96 -5.03
CA VAL A 38 6.21 -2.14 -5.18
C VAL A 38 5.42 -3.43 -5.00
N LEU A 39 4.55 -3.51 -3.99
CA LEU A 39 3.72 -4.67 -3.76
C LEU A 39 2.69 -4.92 -4.87
N THR A 40 2.12 -3.86 -5.44
CA THR A 40 1.17 -3.96 -6.57
C THR A 40 1.89 -4.40 -7.85
N GLU A 41 3.12 -3.95 -8.05
CA GLU A 41 3.96 -4.31 -9.20
C GLU A 41 4.38 -5.79 -9.11
N LEU A 42 4.81 -6.23 -7.93
CA LEU A 42 5.08 -7.64 -7.63
C LEU A 42 3.86 -8.54 -7.88
N GLU A 43 2.66 -8.10 -7.47
CA GLU A 43 1.42 -8.84 -7.75
C GLU A 43 1.24 -9.10 -9.24
N LYS A 44 1.43 -8.05 -10.05
CA LYS A 44 1.24 -8.11 -11.49
C LYS A 44 2.27 -9.02 -12.16
N GLU A 45 3.53 -8.93 -11.75
CA GLU A 45 4.59 -9.79 -12.28
C GLU A 45 4.32 -11.26 -11.98
N ILE A 46 3.97 -11.61 -10.75
CA ILE A 46 3.64 -13.00 -10.37
C ILE A 46 2.41 -13.49 -11.14
N CYS A 47 1.37 -12.66 -11.24
CA CYS A 47 0.18 -13.03 -12.00
C CYS A 47 0.47 -13.18 -13.50
N ALA A 48 1.34 -12.36 -14.07
CA ALA A 48 1.75 -12.47 -15.47
C ALA A 48 2.52 -13.76 -15.71
N GLU A 49 3.48 -14.08 -14.85
CA GLU A 49 4.30 -15.30 -14.94
C GLU A 49 3.43 -16.57 -14.84
N LEU A 50 2.49 -16.61 -13.89
CA LEU A 50 1.56 -17.74 -13.72
C LEU A 50 0.56 -17.89 -14.89
N ASN A 51 0.25 -16.78 -15.57
CA ASN A 51 -0.57 -16.79 -16.77
C ASN A 51 0.26 -16.99 -18.04
N SER A 52 1.59 -17.05 -17.95
CA SER A 52 2.49 -17.20 -19.09
C SER A 52 2.77 -18.67 -19.43
N GLY A 53 3.15 -18.89 -20.69
CA GLY A 53 3.31 -20.17 -21.39
C GLY A 53 3.52 -21.40 -20.51
N TYR A 54 4.67 -21.50 -19.83
CA TYR A 54 5.06 -22.70 -19.07
C TYR A 54 4.06 -23.05 -17.95
N TRP A 55 3.81 -22.12 -17.03
CA TRP A 55 2.92 -22.34 -15.89
C TRP A 55 1.45 -22.42 -16.28
N SER A 56 1.08 -21.72 -17.36
CA SER A 56 -0.29 -21.72 -17.86
C SER A 56 -0.74 -23.08 -18.41
N ALA A 57 0.22 -23.88 -18.90
CA ALA A 57 -0.01 -25.22 -19.42
C ALA A 57 0.07 -26.29 -18.31
N ASP A 58 0.88 -26.04 -17.28
CA ASP A 58 1.14 -27.01 -16.21
C ASP A 58 0.13 -26.92 -15.05
N ILE A 59 -0.48 -25.75 -14.86
CA ILE A 59 -1.45 -25.49 -13.79
C ILE A 59 -2.86 -25.41 -14.36
N SER A 60 -3.82 -26.08 -13.72
CA SER A 60 -5.23 -26.02 -14.14
C SER A 60 -5.78 -24.59 -14.11
N GLU A 61 -6.69 -24.27 -15.04
CA GLU A 61 -7.31 -22.95 -15.14
C GLU A 61 -8.00 -22.55 -13.82
N THR A 62 -8.66 -23.52 -13.16
CA THR A 62 -9.34 -23.33 -11.88
C THR A 62 -8.37 -22.91 -10.78
N MET A 63 -7.21 -23.58 -10.72
CA MET A 63 -6.16 -23.26 -9.74
C MET A 63 -5.53 -21.91 -10.04
N ARG A 64 -5.28 -21.60 -11.31
CA ARG A 64 -4.78 -20.28 -11.73
C ARG A 64 -5.75 -19.17 -11.35
N LYS A 65 -7.05 -19.32 -11.64
CA LYS A 65 -8.11 -18.39 -11.23
C LYS A 65 -8.18 -18.22 -9.70
N SER A 66 -7.99 -19.29 -8.93
CA SER A 66 -7.93 -19.22 -7.46
C SER A 66 -6.71 -18.46 -6.94
N LEU A 67 -5.58 -18.52 -7.66
CA LEU A 67 -4.35 -17.83 -7.30
C LEU A 67 -4.37 -16.34 -7.71
N THR A 68 -4.77 -16.06 -8.95
CA THR A 68 -4.62 -14.75 -9.62
C THR A 68 -5.93 -13.97 -9.80
N GLY A 69 -7.10 -14.57 -9.56
CA GLY A 69 -8.37 -13.86 -9.65
C GLY A 69 -8.32 -12.67 -8.69
N GLY A 70 -8.53 -11.44 -9.14
CA GLY A 70 -8.23 -10.25 -8.33
C GLY A 70 -8.91 -10.17 -6.95
N TYR A 71 -8.72 -9.06 -6.24
CA TYR A 71 -9.33 -8.87 -4.92
C TYR A 71 -10.87 -9.07 -4.97
N PRO A 72 -11.49 -9.82 -4.04
CA PRO A 72 -10.90 -10.48 -2.86
C PRO A 72 -10.61 -11.98 -3.04
N ASN A 73 -10.71 -12.51 -4.26
CA ASN A 73 -10.82 -13.96 -4.47
C ASN A 73 -9.47 -14.66 -4.65
N GLY A 74 -8.45 -13.94 -5.11
CA GLY A 74 -7.12 -14.47 -5.37
C GLY A 74 -6.28 -14.60 -4.13
N LYS A 75 -5.65 -15.76 -3.97
CA LYS A 75 -4.74 -16.03 -2.85
C LYS A 75 -3.55 -15.07 -2.84
N ILE A 76 -2.98 -14.75 -4.01
CA ILE A 76 -1.81 -13.86 -4.12
C ILE A 76 -2.18 -12.44 -3.69
N ASN A 77 -3.30 -11.93 -4.19
CA ASN A 77 -3.81 -10.61 -3.82
C ASN A 77 -4.06 -10.50 -2.30
N ARG A 78 -4.63 -11.55 -1.67
CA ARG A 78 -4.81 -11.59 -0.20
C ARG A 78 -3.50 -11.55 0.57
N LEU A 79 -2.49 -12.31 0.13
CA LEU A 79 -1.17 -12.34 0.77
C LEU A 79 -0.48 -10.97 0.66
N ILE A 80 -0.57 -10.33 -0.49
CA ILE A 80 -0.01 -8.99 -0.72
C ILE A 80 -0.73 -7.94 0.12
N ASN A 81 -2.06 -7.99 0.20
CA ASN A 81 -2.84 -7.12 1.06
C ASN A 81 -2.52 -7.33 2.56
N LYS A 82 -2.27 -8.58 2.98
CA LYS A 82 -1.82 -8.89 4.34
C LYS A 82 -0.44 -8.27 4.61
N ALA A 83 0.52 -8.49 3.72
CA ALA A 83 1.86 -7.89 3.83
C ALA A 83 1.83 -6.35 3.85
N TYR A 84 0.97 -5.73 3.03
CA TYR A 84 0.78 -4.29 3.04
C TYR A 84 0.24 -3.76 4.37
N ARG A 85 -0.63 -4.52 5.05
CA ARG A 85 -1.14 -4.17 6.39
C ARG A 85 -0.08 -4.30 7.47
N GLU A 86 0.84 -5.24 7.34
CA GLU A 86 1.96 -5.43 8.28
C GLU A 86 3.06 -4.37 8.11
N LEU A 87 3.20 -3.81 6.91
CA LEU A 87 4.13 -2.71 6.60
C LEU A 87 3.59 -1.30 6.96
N LYS A 88 2.36 -1.21 7.48
CA LYS A 88 1.67 0.03 7.83
C LYS A 88 1.75 0.29 9.33
#